data_AF-A0A9D2R0E9-F1
#
_entry.id   AF-A0A9D2R0E9-F1
#
_cell.length_a   1.000
_cell.length_b   1.000
_cell.length_c   1.000
_cell.angle_alpha   90.00
_cell.angle_beta   90.00
_cell.angle_gamma   90.00
#
_symmetry.space_group_name_H-M   'P 1'
#
loop_
_entity.id
_entity.type
_entity.pdbx_description
1 polymer ?
#
loop_
_entity_poly.entity_id
_entity_poly.type
_entity_poly.pdbx_seq_one_letter_code
_entity_poly.pdbx_strand_id
1 'polypeptide(L)' 'MMDEKRLQQFEKMLAAVQKEYENIVRQMEDLKEKGKIRSVTYQQLLARKMTYQNMLSMYELYDLIEK' A
#
# COMPACT_ATOMS: atom_id res chain seq x y z
N MET A 1 22.66 16.95 -6.39
CA MET A 1 22.35 16.23 -7.66
C MET A 1 22.07 14.74 -7.48
N MET A 2 23.01 13.90 -7.01
CA MET A 2 22.73 12.45 -6.87
C MET A 2 21.71 12.16 -5.76
N ASP A 3 21.79 12.91 -4.66
CA ASP A 3 20.86 12.79 -3.53
C ASP A 3 19.45 13.28 -3.87
N GLU A 4 19.32 14.36 -4.65
CA GLU A 4 18.01 14.87 -5.09
C GLU A 4 17.30 13.89 -6.03
N LYS A 5 18.04 13.27 -6.96
CA LYS A 5 17.49 12.24 -7.84
C LYS A 5 17.05 11.00 -7.04
N ARG A 6 17.85 10.58 -6.07
CA ARG A 6 17.50 9.47 -5.17
C ARG A 6 16.25 9.80 -4.36
N LEU A 7 16.16 11.01 -3.81
CA LEU A 7 15.01 11.48 -3.05
C LEU A 7 13.74 11.50 -3.92
N GLN A 8 13.79 12.07 -5.13
CA GLN A 8 12.63 12.07 -6.03
C GLN A 8 12.14 10.67 -6.40
N GLN A 9 13.06 9.71 -6.58
CA GLN A 9 12.67 8.32 -6.84
C GLN A 9 12.09 7.64 -5.60
N PHE A 10 12.57 8.01 -4.41
CA PHE A 10 12.02 7.57 -3.15
C PHE A 10 10.58 8.09 -2.97
N GLU A 11 10.34 9.39 -3.14
CA GLU A 11 9.02 10.01 -3.08
C GLU A 11 8.03 9.37 -4.07
N LYS A 12 8.47 9.11 -5.31
CA LYS A 12 7.66 8.41 -6.31
C LYS A 12 7.30 6.98 -5.88
N MET A 13 8.26 6.28 -5.27
CA MET A 13 8.03 4.92 -4.76
C MET A 13 7.05 4.95 -3.59
N LEU A 14 7.22 5.89 -2.66
CA LEU A 14 6.33 6.09 -1.52
C LEU A 14 4.88 6.35 -1.96
N ALA A 15 4.70 7.28 -2.90
CA ALA A 15 3.38 7.57 -3.49
C ALA A 15 2.77 6.35 -4.20
N ALA A 16 3.59 5.53 -4.85
CA ALA A 16 3.13 4.30 -5.49
C ALA A 16 2.69 3.24 -4.46
N VAL A 17 3.41 3.09 -3.34
CA VAL A 17 3.07 2.18 -2.24
C VAL A 17 1.74 2.61 -1.60
N GLN A 18 1.56 3.90 -1.31
CA GLN A 18 0.31 4.44 -0.76
C GLN A 18 -0.87 4.21 -1.71
N LYS A 19 -0.70 4.54 -3.00
CA LYS A 19 -1.74 4.33 -4.02
C LYS A 19 -2.11 2.86 -4.18
N GLU A 20 -1.14 1.95 -4.15
CA GLU A 20 -1.40 0.52 -4.28
C GLU A 20 -2.13 -0.03 -3.05
N TYR A 21 -1.76 0.44 -1.84
CA TYR A 21 -2.49 0.12 -0.62
C TYR A 21 -3.96 0.54 -0.71
N GLU A 22 -4.25 1.80 -1.11
CA GLU A 22 -5.62 2.27 -1.31
C GLU A 22 -6.37 1.46 -2.35
N ASN A 23 -5.73 1.14 -3.48
CA ASN A 23 -6.34 0.33 -4.54
C ASN A 23 -6.74 -1.05 -4.04
N ILE A 24 -5.89 -1.70 -3.24
CA ILE A 24 -6.17 -3.00 -2.64
C ILE A 24 -7.37 -2.88 -1.69
N VAL A 25 -7.41 -1.85 -0.84
CA VAL A 25 -8.54 -1.61 0.07
C VAL A 25 -9.84 -1.45 -0.72
N ARG A 26 -9.86 -0.59 -1.76
CA ARG A 26 -11.03 -0.40 -2.63
C ARG A 26 -11.50 -1.71 -3.28
N GLN A 27 -10.57 -2.53 -3.80
CA GLN A 27 -10.92 -3.83 -4.40
C GLN A 27 -11.47 -4.81 -3.36
N MET A 28 -10.94 -4.80 -2.14
CA MET A 28 -11.45 -5.64 -1.05
C MET A 28 -12.86 -5.21 -0.62
N GLU A 29 -13.15 -3.92 -0.60
CA GLU A 29 -14.48 -3.37 -0.30
C GLU A 29 -15.50 -3.79 -1.37
N ASP A 30 -15.18 -3.66 -2.66
CA ASP A 30 -16.03 -4.14 -3.75
C ASP A 30 -16.32 -5.65 -3.65
N LEU A 31 -15.30 -6.46 -3.32
CA LEU A 31 -15.50 -7.89 -3.08
C LEU A 31 -16.35 -8.17 -1.84
N LYS A 32 -16.24 -7.33 -0.81
CA LYS A 32 -17.04 -7.46 0.41
C LYS A 32 -18.51 -7.14 0.16
N GLU A 33 -18.81 -6.08 -0.59
CA GLU A 33 -20.17 -5.73 -1.03
C GLU A 33 -20.78 -6.84 -1.89
N LYS A 34 -19.98 -7.50 -2.72
CA LYS A 34 -20.39 -8.67 -3.52
C LYS A 34 -20.46 -9.99 -2.73
N GLY A 35 -20.19 -9.98 -1.42
CA GLY A 35 -20.21 -11.17 -0.56
C GLY A 35 -19.06 -12.16 -0.80
N LYS A 36 -18.00 -11.76 -1.52
CA LYS A 36 -16.87 -12.62 -1.96
C LYS A 36 -15.67 -12.62 -1.01
N ILE A 37 -15.88 -12.38 0.28
CA ILE A 37 -14.81 -12.31 1.30
C ILE A 37 -14.04 -13.62 1.51
N ARG A 38 -14.60 -14.77 1.13
CA ARG A 38 -13.94 -16.09 1.23
C ARG A 38 -13.23 -16.51 -0.07
N SER A 39 -13.26 -15.67 -1.10
CA SER A 39 -12.62 -15.99 -2.39
C SER A 39 -11.09 -16.00 -2.27
N VAL A 40 -10.44 -16.80 -3.11
CA VAL A 40 -8.96 -16.82 -3.24
C VAL A 40 -8.45 -15.41 -3.55
N THR A 41 -9.15 -14.66 -4.40
CA THR A 41 -8.82 -13.27 -4.73
C THR A 41 -8.81 -12.37 -3.50
N TYR A 42 -9.82 -12.47 -2.63
CA TYR A 42 -9.86 -11.68 -1.39
C TYR A 42 -8.69 -12.03 -0.46
N GLN A 43 -8.34 -13.32 -0.33
CA GLN A 43 -7.20 -13.76 0.48
C GLN A 43 -5.87 -13.25 -0.08
N GLN A 44 -5.68 -13.28 -1.41
CA GLN A 44 -4.51 -12.71 -2.06
C GLN A 44 -4.41 -11.20 -1.84
N LEU A 45 -5.53 -10.48 -1.96
CA LEU A 45 -5.58 -9.03 -1.69
C LEU A 45 -5.28 -8.73 -0.22
N LEU A 46 -5.80 -9.53 0.72
CA LEU A 46 -5.51 -9.37 2.14
C LEU A 46 -4.02 -9.58 2.45
N ALA A 47 -3.39 -10.60 1.87
CA ALA A 47 -1.95 -10.82 2.00
C ALA A 47 -1.15 -9.62 1.48
N ARG A 48 -1.50 -9.12 0.27
CA ARG A 48 -0.87 -7.92 -0.29
C ARG A 48 -1.09 -6.69 0.59
N LYS A 49 -2.31 -6.49 1.09
CA LYS A 49 -2.64 -5.38 2.01
C LYS A 49 -1.70 -5.38 3.22
N MET A 50 -1.50 -6.53 3.86
CA MET A 50 -0.60 -6.66 5.01
C MET A 50 0.85 -6.31 4.65
N THR A 51 1.34 -6.73 3.49
CA THR A 51 2.70 -6.37 3.02
C THR A 51 2.86 -4.86 2.86
N TYR A 52 1.91 -4.19 2.19
CA TYR A 52 1.96 -2.74 2.01
C TYR A 52 1.77 -1.98 3.32
N GLN A 53 0.88 -2.46 4.20
CA GLN A 53 0.69 -1.89 5.53
C GLN A 53 1.98 -1.95 6.36
N ASN A 54 2.70 -3.08 6.32
CA ASN A 54 4.00 -3.21 7.00
C ASN A 54 5.04 -2.24 6.44
N MET A 55 5.09 -2.05 5.11
CA MET A 55 5.99 -1.07 4.49
C MET A 55 5.65 0.36 4.93
N LEU A 56 4.37 0.74 4.88
CA LEU A 56 3.93 2.07 5.33
C LEU A 56 4.22 2.29 6.82
N SER A 57 4.01 1.27 7.66
CA SER A 57 4.32 1.34 9.10
C SER A 57 5.81 1.55 9.34
N MET A 58 6.68 0.96 8.51
CA MET A 58 8.12 1.23 8.57
C MET A 58 8.44 2.66 8.14
N TYR A 59 7.79 3.18 7.10
CA TYR A 59 8.01 4.57 6.69
C TYR A 59 7.53 5.58 7.75
N GLU A 60 6.39 5.31 8.38
CA GLU A 60 5.93 6.09 9.55
C GLU A 60 6.94 6.06 10.70
N LEU A 61 7.55 4.89 11.00
CA LEU A 61 8.56 4.76 12.06
C LEU A 61 9.80 5.64 11.83
N TYR A 62 10.13 5.91 10.57
CA TYR A 62 11.26 6.76 10.19
C TYR A 62 10.86 8.21 9.88
N ASP A 63 9.63 8.62 10.24
CA ASP A 63 9.07 9.95 9.94
C ASP A 63 9.10 10.31 8.43
N LEU A 64 9.04 9.28 7.56
CA LEU A 64 9.02 9.44 6.11
C LEU A 64 7.60 9.67 5.57
N ILE A 65 6.58 9.52 6.42
CA ILE A 65 5.18 9.82 6.13
C ILE A 65 4.62 10.58 7.33
N GLU A 66 4.02 11.75 7.09
CA GLU A 66 3.24 12.45 8.11
C GLU A 66 1.85 11.81 8.26
N LYS A 67 1.37 11.73 9.50
CA LYS A 67 0.10 11.11 9.88
C LYS A 67 -1.13 11.89 9.46
#